data_AF-A0A0V1M5M4-F1
#
_entry.id   AF-A0A0V1M5M4-F1
#
_cell.length_a   1.000
_cell.length_b   1.000
_cell.length_c   1.000
_cell.angle_alpha   90.00
_cell.angle_beta   90.00
_cell.angle_gamma   90.00
#
_symmetry.space_group_name_H-M   'P 1'
#
loop_
_entity.id
_entity.type
_entity.pdbx_description
1 polymer ?
#
loop_
_entity_poly.entity_id
_entity_poly.type
_entity_poly.pdbx_seq_one_letter_code
_entity_poly.pdbx_strand_id
1 'polypeptide(L)'
;MDTGNLLEDIFANEGNRMHLLLGTDETTELAASIMFSLTTQVACENGGCATWVRATPLQALPLLRSSDRRPTVAVLRRIEFVYLDARAQLIAFLNGLHSLGDVVDCLLIDGLQAYCDHEPTSFAGLLATAQDLANWIGDRRPAGRCPAASPPVLVSCSLPESQHPTLRTVAAIYTDRLLELKKIHNNKVEIYRNGKLCCLITVDSDKRIFQIQQTQQQHINLPTQSQ
;
A
#
# COMPACT_ATOMS: atom_id res chain seq x y z
N MET A 1 -0.57 -4.87 -26.12
CA MET A 1 0.36 -4.02 -25.38
C MET A 1 0.14 -4.33 -23.93
N ASP A 2 1.17 -4.85 -23.25
CA ASP A 2 1.09 -5.22 -21.84
C ASP A 2 0.68 -4.02 -21.01
N THR A 3 -0.54 -4.07 -20.49
CA THR A 3 -1.00 -3.22 -19.39
C THR A 3 -0.33 -3.74 -18.14
N GLY A 4 0.89 -3.29 -17.87
CA GLY A 4 1.60 -3.64 -16.63
C GLY A 4 0.65 -3.46 -15.45
N ASN A 5 0.56 -4.49 -14.62
CA ASN A 5 -0.34 -4.49 -13.48
C ASN A 5 0.33 -3.74 -12.32
N LEU A 6 -0.33 -2.74 -11.70
CA LEU A 6 0.24 -2.01 -10.56
C LEU A 6 0.71 -2.98 -9.48
N LEU A 7 -0.06 -4.04 -9.31
CA LEU A 7 0.20 -5.06 -8.33
C LEU A 7 1.48 -5.85 -8.61
N GLU A 8 1.73 -6.16 -9.87
CA GLU A 8 2.97 -6.83 -10.28
C GLU A 8 4.15 -5.85 -10.22
N ASP A 9 3.94 -4.62 -10.66
CA ASP A 9 4.98 -3.60 -10.71
C ASP A 9 5.49 -3.23 -9.32
N ILE A 10 4.59 -2.95 -8.37
CA ILE A 10 4.96 -2.45 -7.04
C ILE A 10 5.07 -3.57 -6.00
N PHE A 11 4.18 -4.57 -6.02
CA PHE A 11 4.06 -5.57 -4.95
C PHE A 11 4.58 -6.97 -5.33
N ALA A 12 4.96 -7.21 -6.59
CA ALA A 12 5.70 -8.39 -7.08
C ALA A 12 5.23 -9.79 -6.59
N ASN A 13 3.93 -10.04 -6.55
CA ASN A 13 3.35 -11.34 -6.13
C ASN A 13 3.69 -11.76 -4.69
N GLU A 14 3.95 -10.80 -3.79
CA GLU A 14 4.28 -11.06 -2.39
C GLU A 14 3.02 -11.15 -1.49
N GLY A 15 1.86 -11.36 -2.12
CA GLY A 15 0.54 -10.85 -1.73
C GLY A 15 -0.14 -11.46 -0.51
N ASN A 16 0.56 -12.19 0.38
CA ASN A 16 -0.05 -12.69 1.63
C ASN A 16 0.57 -12.12 2.90
N ARG A 17 1.21 -10.95 2.81
CA ARG A 17 1.79 -10.24 3.95
C ARG A 17 1.31 -8.79 3.99
N MET A 18 1.44 -8.15 5.15
CA MET A 18 1.23 -6.71 5.25
C MET A 18 2.33 -5.99 4.46
N HIS A 19 1.94 -5.00 3.66
CA HIS A 19 2.89 -4.07 3.05
C HIS A 19 2.85 -2.73 3.79
N LEU A 20 4.02 -2.11 3.95
CA LEU A 20 4.15 -0.76 4.50
C LEU A 20 4.69 0.18 3.43
N LEU A 21 3.95 1.24 3.15
CA LEU A 21 4.31 2.32 2.26
C LEU A 21 4.81 3.52 3.08
N LEU A 22 6.11 3.75 3.07
CA LEU A 22 6.75 4.85 3.78
C LEU A 22 7.07 5.99 2.81
N GLY A 23 6.64 7.19 3.14
CA GLY A 23 6.93 8.40 2.38
C GLY A 23 7.17 9.61 3.26
N THR A 24 7.19 10.77 2.64
CA THR A 24 7.20 12.08 3.28
C THR A 24 5.89 12.79 3.00
N ASP A 25 5.72 13.99 3.54
CA ASP A 25 4.57 14.85 3.23
C ASP A 25 4.48 15.17 1.72
N GLU A 26 5.63 15.19 1.03
CA GLU A 26 5.69 15.45 -0.41
C GLU A 26 5.22 14.27 -1.27
N THR A 27 5.13 13.07 -0.70
CA THR A 27 4.69 11.85 -1.40
C THR A 27 3.33 11.34 -0.94
N THR A 28 2.65 12.03 -0.02
CA THR A 28 1.33 11.65 0.50
C THR A 28 0.27 11.51 -0.59
N GLU A 29 0.21 12.44 -1.55
CA GLU A 29 -0.74 12.36 -2.67
C GLU A 29 -0.49 11.11 -3.54
N LEU A 30 0.79 10.77 -3.76
CA LEU A 30 1.15 9.57 -4.52
C LEU A 30 0.85 8.30 -3.73
N ALA A 31 1.10 8.29 -2.41
CA ALA A 31 0.76 7.17 -1.56
C ALA A 31 -0.75 6.86 -1.60
N ALA A 32 -1.58 7.90 -1.46
CA ALA A 32 -3.03 7.78 -1.62
C ALA A 32 -3.43 7.30 -3.03
N SER A 33 -2.70 7.71 -4.07
CA SER A 33 -2.95 7.26 -5.45
C SER A 33 -2.63 5.79 -5.66
N ILE A 34 -1.51 5.29 -5.11
CA ILE A 34 -1.14 3.87 -5.12
C ILE A 34 -2.21 3.04 -4.39
N MET A 35 -2.62 3.50 -3.20
CA MET A 35 -3.67 2.87 -2.41
C MET A 35 -5.02 2.83 -3.14
N PHE A 36 -5.40 3.94 -3.79
CA PHE A 36 -6.64 3.97 -4.57
C PHE A 36 -6.59 3.03 -5.76
N SER A 37 -5.52 3.05 -6.56
CA SER A 37 -5.39 2.12 -7.67
C SER A 37 -5.43 0.66 -7.18
N LEU A 38 -4.81 0.33 -6.05
CA LEU A 38 -4.94 -0.99 -5.42
C LEU A 38 -6.41 -1.34 -5.11
N THR A 39 -7.15 -0.44 -4.44
CA THR A 39 -8.57 -0.67 -4.13
C THR A 39 -9.41 -0.92 -5.38
N THR A 40 -9.14 -0.18 -6.46
CA THR A 40 -9.88 -0.34 -7.72
C THR A 40 -9.56 -1.68 -8.39
N GLN A 41 -8.32 -2.15 -8.34
CA GLN A 41 -7.92 -3.43 -8.90
C GLN A 41 -8.54 -4.60 -8.14
N VAL A 42 -8.52 -4.54 -6.79
CA VAL A 42 -9.24 -5.50 -5.94
C VAL A 42 -10.74 -5.52 -6.27
N ALA A 43 -11.37 -4.34 -6.36
CA ALA A 43 -12.80 -4.23 -6.63
C ALA A 43 -13.22 -4.68 -8.05
N CYS A 44 -12.28 -4.72 -9.00
CA CYS A 44 -12.49 -5.23 -10.35
C CYS A 44 -12.47 -6.77 -10.41
N GLU A 45 -11.81 -7.43 -9.45
CA GLU A 45 -11.82 -8.89 -9.35
C GLU A 45 -13.19 -9.42 -8.92
N ASN A 46 -13.38 -10.73 -9.09
CA ASN A 46 -14.66 -11.43 -8.97
C ASN A 46 -15.35 -11.24 -7.60
N GLY A 47 -16.05 -10.12 -7.44
CA GLY A 47 -16.72 -9.75 -6.19
C GLY A 47 -15.79 -9.30 -5.08
N GLY A 48 -14.56 -8.89 -5.38
CA GLY A 48 -13.61 -8.35 -4.40
C GLY A 48 -14.09 -7.03 -3.80
N CYS A 49 -13.81 -6.83 -2.52
CA CYS A 49 -14.11 -5.62 -1.77
C CYS A 49 -12.85 -5.10 -1.06
N ALA A 50 -12.71 -3.78 -1.01
CA ALA A 50 -11.62 -3.12 -0.31
C ALA A 50 -12.17 -2.14 0.73
N THR A 51 -11.59 -2.13 1.92
CA THR A 51 -11.91 -1.16 2.96
C THR A 51 -10.73 -0.21 3.15
N TRP A 52 -10.97 1.09 3.00
CA TRP A 52 -9.97 2.14 3.09
C TRP A 52 -10.24 3.02 4.31
N VAL A 53 -9.41 2.84 5.33
CA VAL A 53 -9.43 3.57 6.61
C VAL A 53 -8.49 4.76 6.56
N ARG A 54 -8.95 5.93 6.99
CA ARG A 54 -8.13 7.15 7.11
C ARG A 54 -8.70 8.14 8.12
N ALA A 55 -7.90 9.08 8.60
CA ALA A 55 -8.37 10.03 9.62
C ALA A 55 -9.33 11.09 9.07
N THR A 56 -9.14 11.51 7.82
CA THR A 56 -9.92 12.59 7.19
C THR A 56 -10.35 12.23 5.78
N PRO A 57 -11.43 12.81 5.22
CA PRO A 57 -11.80 12.63 3.82
C PRO A 57 -10.74 13.16 2.84
N LEU A 58 -10.71 12.59 1.64
CA LEU A 58 -9.83 13.05 0.56
C LEU A 58 -10.33 14.41 0.06
N GLN A 59 -9.45 15.41 0.02
CA GLN A 59 -9.77 16.75 -0.49
C GLN A 59 -9.69 16.82 -2.02
N ALA A 60 -8.96 15.88 -2.63
CA ALA A 60 -8.84 15.73 -4.07
C ALA A 60 -8.93 14.25 -4.43
N LEU A 61 -9.43 13.96 -5.64
CA LEU A 61 -9.43 12.59 -6.15
C LEU A 61 -7.98 12.13 -6.36
N PRO A 62 -7.62 10.90 -5.96
CA PRO A 62 -6.28 10.37 -6.19
C PRO A 62 -5.97 10.26 -7.69
N LEU A 63 -4.69 10.31 -8.03
CA LEU A 63 -4.22 10.13 -9.39
C LEU A 63 -4.54 8.72 -9.87
N LEU A 64 -4.91 8.58 -11.15
CA LEU A 64 -5.06 7.29 -11.78
C LEU A 64 -3.77 6.90 -12.50
N ARG A 65 -3.44 5.61 -12.56
CA ARG A 65 -2.36 5.16 -13.44
C ARG A 65 -2.78 5.34 -14.90
N SER A 66 -1.84 5.69 -15.79
CA SER A 66 -2.14 6.00 -17.20
C SER A 66 -2.78 4.85 -17.97
N SER A 67 -2.46 3.62 -17.59
CA SER A 67 -2.96 2.40 -18.21
C SER A 67 -4.23 1.86 -17.55
N ASP A 68 -4.63 2.40 -16.39
CA ASP A 68 -5.82 1.93 -15.69
C ASP A 68 -7.06 2.40 -16.44
N ARG A 69 -8.03 1.51 -16.59
CA ARG A 69 -9.38 1.93 -16.99
C ARG A 69 -9.97 2.76 -15.86
N ARG A 70 -10.68 3.83 -16.20
CA ARG A 70 -11.39 4.63 -15.20
C ARG A 70 -12.37 3.74 -14.42
N PRO A 71 -12.38 3.79 -13.08
CA PRO A 71 -13.28 2.96 -12.30
C PRO A 71 -14.74 3.32 -12.61
N THR A 72 -15.57 2.29 -12.78
CA THR A 72 -17.01 2.48 -12.96
C THR A 72 -17.69 2.66 -11.59
N VAL A 73 -18.92 3.17 -11.58
CA VAL A 73 -19.71 3.27 -10.33
C VAL A 73 -19.87 1.91 -9.64
N ALA A 74 -19.96 0.82 -10.42
CA ALA A 74 -20.06 -0.53 -9.86
C ALA A 74 -18.78 -0.96 -9.11
N VAL A 75 -17.59 -0.57 -9.61
CA VAL A 75 -16.30 -0.79 -8.93
C VAL A 75 -16.23 0.06 -7.67
N LEU A 76 -16.57 1.35 -7.75
CA LEU A 76 -16.50 2.26 -6.60
C LEU A 76 -17.42 1.84 -5.45
N ARG A 77 -18.57 1.22 -5.74
CA ARG A 77 -19.50 0.70 -4.71
C ARG A 77 -18.93 -0.45 -3.87
N ARG A 78 -17.84 -1.08 -4.31
CA ARG A 78 -17.14 -2.15 -3.58
C ARG A 78 -15.94 -1.65 -2.77
N ILE A 79 -15.72 -0.32 -2.78
CA ILE A 79 -14.69 0.33 -1.98
C ILE A 79 -15.40 1.03 -0.82
N GLU A 80 -15.20 0.53 0.38
CA GLU A 80 -15.70 1.13 1.60
C GLU A 80 -14.71 2.17 2.12
N PHE A 81 -15.17 3.39 2.36
CA PHE A 81 -14.36 4.44 2.96
C PHE A 81 -14.75 4.61 4.42
N VAL A 82 -13.78 4.48 5.33
CA VAL A 82 -13.98 4.58 6.77
C VAL A 82 -13.13 5.73 7.31
N TYR A 83 -13.77 6.68 8.00
CA TYR A 83 -13.10 7.85 8.57
C TYR A 83 -13.07 7.76 10.09
N LEU A 84 -11.87 7.61 10.66
CA LEU A 84 -11.66 7.45 12.10
C LEU A 84 -10.70 8.54 12.59
N ASP A 85 -11.17 9.50 13.37
CA ASP A 85 -10.37 10.68 13.73
C ASP A 85 -9.44 10.45 14.94
N ALA A 86 -9.62 9.34 15.66
CA ALA A 86 -8.90 9.05 16.89
C ALA A 86 -8.31 7.64 16.92
N ARG A 87 -7.15 7.50 17.58
CA ARG A 87 -6.48 6.22 17.79
C ARG A 87 -7.39 5.15 18.42
N ALA A 88 -8.20 5.53 19.41
CA ALA A 88 -9.12 4.61 20.07
C ALA A 88 -10.16 4.03 19.10
N GLN A 89 -10.64 4.84 18.14
CA GLN A 89 -11.58 4.36 17.12
C GLN A 89 -10.91 3.40 16.14
N LEU A 90 -9.67 3.70 15.72
CA LEU A 90 -8.89 2.77 14.89
C LEU A 90 -8.71 1.43 15.60
N ILE A 91 -8.28 1.43 16.87
CA ILE A 91 -8.10 0.19 17.65
C ILE A 91 -9.42 -0.59 17.76
N ALA A 92 -10.52 0.09 18.08
CA ALA A 92 -11.84 -0.54 18.17
C ALA A 92 -12.27 -1.15 16.82
N PHE A 93 -12.03 -0.44 15.72
CA PHE A 93 -12.34 -0.92 14.37
C PHE A 93 -11.52 -2.16 14.01
N LEU A 94 -10.19 -2.12 14.19
CA LEU A 94 -9.29 -3.24 13.88
C LEU A 94 -9.65 -4.49 14.70
N ASN A 95 -9.93 -4.33 16.00
CA ASN A 95 -10.37 -5.44 16.86
C ASN A 95 -11.77 -5.96 16.47
N GLY A 96 -12.65 -5.08 16.00
CA GLY A 96 -13.99 -5.43 15.53
C GLY A 96 -13.96 -6.36 14.31
N LEU A 97 -13.01 -6.16 13.37
CA LEU A 97 -12.87 -7.01 12.18
C LEU A 97 -12.65 -8.49 12.54
N HIS A 98 -11.86 -8.77 13.58
CA HIS A 98 -11.68 -10.15 14.05
C HIS A 98 -12.97 -10.78 14.60
N SER A 99 -13.89 -9.95 15.12
CA SER A 99 -15.07 -10.40 15.86
C SER A 99 -16.30 -10.60 14.97
N LEU A 100 -16.41 -9.85 13.87
CA LEU A 100 -17.58 -9.89 12.99
C LEU A 100 -17.60 -11.11 12.06
N GLY A 101 -16.45 -11.77 11.84
CA GLY A 101 -16.35 -12.97 11.01
C GLY A 101 -16.43 -12.72 9.50
N ASP A 102 -16.92 -11.55 9.08
CA ASP A 102 -16.84 -11.09 7.69
C ASP A 102 -15.40 -10.66 7.37
N VAL A 103 -14.83 -11.27 6.33
CA VAL A 103 -13.43 -11.06 5.95
C VAL A 103 -13.41 -10.06 4.80
N VAL A 104 -12.80 -8.90 5.03
CA VAL A 104 -12.47 -7.95 3.97
C VAL A 104 -11.41 -8.55 3.04
N ASP A 105 -11.51 -8.35 1.73
CA ASP A 105 -10.52 -8.95 0.82
C ASP A 105 -9.20 -8.16 0.81
N CYS A 106 -9.26 -6.85 1.07
CA CYS A 106 -8.12 -5.96 1.23
C CYS A 106 -8.44 -4.79 2.19
N LEU A 107 -7.58 -4.56 3.18
CA LEU A 107 -7.66 -3.44 4.12
C LEU A 107 -6.53 -2.44 3.86
N LEU A 108 -6.87 -1.16 3.76
CA LEU A 108 -5.90 -0.08 3.61
C LEU A 108 -5.99 0.85 4.80
N ILE A 109 -4.87 1.09 5.47
CA ILE A 109 -4.75 2.03 6.58
C ILE A 109 -3.88 3.20 6.10
N ASP A 110 -4.54 4.31 5.74
CA ASP A 110 -3.87 5.47 5.17
C ASP A 110 -3.55 6.53 6.23
N GLY A 111 -2.25 6.81 6.36
CA GLY A 111 -1.72 7.81 7.27
C GLY A 111 -1.65 7.32 8.71
N LEU A 112 -1.03 6.16 8.96
CA LEU A 112 -0.94 5.56 10.31
C LEU A 112 -0.33 6.52 11.34
N GLN A 113 0.56 7.41 10.91
CA GLN A 113 1.18 8.42 11.78
C GLN A 113 0.18 9.35 12.47
N ALA A 114 -1.01 9.55 11.90
CA ALA A 114 -2.05 10.38 12.50
C ALA A 114 -2.60 9.79 13.81
N TYR A 115 -2.36 8.49 14.05
CA TYR A 115 -2.83 7.77 15.24
C TYR A 115 -1.70 7.50 16.25
N CYS A 116 -0.52 8.06 16.05
CA CYS A 116 0.66 7.81 16.89
C CYS A 116 1.05 9.03 17.73
N ASP A 117 1.21 8.81 19.03
CA ASP A 117 1.54 9.87 19.99
C ASP A 117 3.05 10.16 20.07
N HIS A 118 3.72 10.34 18.91
CA HIS A 118 5.18 10.52 18.71
C HIS A 118 6.14 9.48 19.33
N GLU A 119 5.65 8.60 20.20
CA GLU A 119 6.38 7.52 20.85
C GLU A 119 6.58 6.34 19.88
N PRO A 120 7.81 5.80 19.75
CA PRO A 120 8.08 4.64 18.89
C PRO A 120 7.23 3.41 19.23
N THR A 121 6.86 3.24 20.50
CA THR A 121 6.02 2.15 20.99
C THR A 121 4.60 2.22 20.42
N SER A 122 4.09 3.42 20.12
CA SER A 122 2.78 3.61 19.51
C SER A 122 2.74 3.05 18.09
N PHE A 123 3.77 3.34 17.30
CA PHE A 123 3.92 2.80 15.94
C PHE A 123 4.06 1.27 15.96
N ALA A 124 4.91 0.74 16.85
CA ALA A 124 5.13 -0.69 16.97
C ALA A 124 3.83 -1.45 17.28
N GLY A 125 3.04 -0.96 18.24
CA GLY A 125 1.76 -1.58 18.59
C GLY A 125 0.76 -1.60 17.44
N LEU A 126 0.60 -0.48 16.72
CA LEU A 126 -0.32 -0.41 15.58
C LEU A 126 0.15 -1.27 14.39
N LEU A 127 1.45 -1.32 14.10
CA LEU A 127 2.01 -2.19 13.07
C LEU A 127 1.86 -3.67 13.43
N ALA A 128 2.02 -4.03 14.70
CA ALA A 128 1.78 -5.39 15.18
C ALA A 128 0.32 -5.81 14.93
N THR A 129 -0.64 -4.96 15.27
CA THR A 129 -2.07 -5.22 15.03
C THR A 129 -2.39 -5.32 13.54
N ALA A 130 -1.83 -4.43 12.71
CA ALA A 130 -2.03 -4.48 11.26
C ALA A 130 -1.43 -5.75 10.63
N GLN A 131 -0.28 -6.21 11.12
CA GLN A 131 0.34 -7.46 10.67
C GLN A 131 -0.47 -8.69 11.09
N ASP A 132 -1.00 -8.71 12.32
CA ASP A 132 -1.88 -9.79 12.77
C ASP A 132 -3.15 -9.88 11.91
N LEU A 133 -3.78 -8.73 11.63
CA LEU A 133 -4.90 -8.65 10.69
C LEU A 133 -4.51 -9.11 9.28
N ALA A 134 -3.32 -8.77 8.80
CA ALA A 134 -2.86 -9.20 7.49
C ALA A 134 -2.80 -10.73 7.38
N ASN A 135 -2.29 -11.39 8.43
CA ASN A 135 -2.28 -12.86 8.50
C ASN A 135 -3.72 -13.40 8.58
N TRP A 136 -4.55 -12.84 9.46
CA TRP A 136 -5.93 -13.30 9.66
C TRP A 136 -6.78 -13.18 8.39
N ILE A 137 -6.67 -12.06 7.67
CA ILE A 137 -7.33 -11.83 6.37
C ILE A 137 -6.72 -12.76 5.31
N GLY A 138 -5.39 -12.83 5.23
CA GLY A 138 -4.69 -13.66 4.25
C GLY A 138 -5.06 -15.14 4.32
N ASP A 139 -5.33 -15.66 5.53
CA ASP A 139 -5.73 -17.04 5.76
C ASP A 139 -7.21 -17.32 5.42
N ARG A 140 -8.07 -16.28 5.39
CA ARG A 140 -9.53 -16.44 5.32
C ARG A 140 -10.19 -15.85 4.08
N ARG A 141 -9.53 -14.91 3.39
CA ARG A 141 -10.11 -14.27 2.21
C ARG A 141 -10.34 -15.32 1.10
N PRO A 142 -11.49 -15.33 0.42
CA PRO A 142 -11.76 -16.33 -0.61
C PRO A 142 -10.81 -16.24 -1.81
N ALA A 143 -10.38 -17.40 -2.32
CA ALA A 143 -9.56 -17.46 -3.53
C ALA A 143 -10.28 -16.83 -4.73
N GLY A 144 -9.56 -16.05 -5.54
CA GLY A 144 -10.08 -15.44 -6.77
C GLY A 144 -10.89 -14.15 -6.58
N ARG A 145 -11.07 -13.65 -5.34
CA ARG A 145 -11.67 -12.33 -5.05
C ARG A 145 -10.67 -11.18 -5.03
N CYS A 146 -9.39 -11.49 -4.98
CA CYS A 146 -8.30 -10.53 -5.05
C CYS A 146 -7.27 -11.00 -6.07
N PRO A 147 -6.54 -10.08 -6.72
CA PRO A 147 -5.38 -10.47 -7.51
C PRO A 147 -4.33 -11.08 -6.59
N ALA A 148 -3.57 -12.07 -7.09
CA ALA A 148 -2.59 -12.82 -6.29
C ALA A 148 -1.51 -11.92 -5.64
N ALA A 149 -1.15 -10.81 -6.29
CA ALA A 149 -0.20 -9.82 -5.78
C ALA A 149 -0.80 -8.83 -4.77
N SER A 150 -2.12 -8.80 -4.56
CA SER A 150 -2.75 -7.85 -3.65
C SER A 150 -2.45 -8.20 -2.19
N PRO A 151 -1.84 -7.31 -1.41
CA PRO A 151 -1.65 -7.56 0.01
C PRO A 151 -3.01 -7.61 0.74
N PRO A 152 -3.15 -8.40 1.82
CA PRO A 152 -4.34 -8.39 2.64
C PRO A 152 -4.49 -7.06 3.40
N VAL A 153 -3.35 -6.48 3.81
CA VAL A 153 -3.29 -5.16 4.47
C VAL A 153 -2.18 -4.31 3.83
N LEU A 154 -2.50 -3.07 3.46
CA LEU A 154 -1.54 -2.05 3.07
C LEU A 154 -1.61 -0.87 4.05
N VAL A 155 -0.50 -0.53 4.66
CA VAL A 155 -0.38 0.62 5.57
C VAL A 155 0.42 1.72 4.89
N SER A 156 0.02 2.99 5.01
CA SER A 156 0.88 4.13 4.64
C SER A 156 1.31 4.93 5.87
N CYS A 157 2.53 5.45 5.79
CA CYS A 157 3.09 6.40 6.73
C CYS A 157 3.77 7.53 5.94
N SER A 158 3.36 8.77 6.15
CA SER A 158 4.09 9.96 5.68
C SER A 158 4.72 10.66 6.87
N LEU A 159 6.04 10.62 6.96
CA LEU A 159 6.82 11.20 8.05
C LEU A 159 8.04 11.96 7.50
N PRO A 160 8.58 12.92 8.24
CA PRO A 160 9.86 13.55 7.89
C PRO A 160 10.97 12.50 7.69
N GLU A 161 11.85 12.71 6.70
CA GLU A 161 12.93 11.75 6.39
C GLU A 161 13.83 11.44 7.60
N SER A 162 13.97 12.41 8.51
CA SER A 162 14.73 12.26 9.76
C SER A 162 14.18 11.15 10.68
N GLN A 163 12.91 10.79 10.56
CA GLN A 163 12.27 9.72 11.35
C GLN A 163 12.26 8.36 10.65
N HIS A 164 12.61 8.31 9.36
CA HIS A 164 12.58 7.07 8.58
C HIS A 164 13.50 5.98 9.15
N PRO A 165 14.75 6.25 9.60
CA PRO A 165 15.61 5.21 10.16
C PRO A 165 14.97 4.49 11.35
N THR A 166 14.38 5.23 12.29
CA THR A 166 13.71 4.65 13.46
C THR A 166 12.50 3.82 13.03
N LEU A 167 11.67 4.34 12.13
CA LEU A 167 10.50 3.60 11.64
C LEU A 167 10.92 2.35 10.86
N ARG A 168 12.00 2.38 10.07
CA ARG A 168 12.54 1.18 9.40
C ARG A 168 12.90 0.09 10.40
N THR A 169 13.58 0.46 11.48
CA THR A 169 13.94 -0.49 12.54
C THR A 169 12.71 -1.11 13.20
N VAL A 170 11.68 -0.32 13.48
CA VAL A 170 10.42 -0.84 14.05
C VAL A 170 9.66 -1.70 13.03
N ALA A 171 9.53 -1.23 11.79
CA ALA A 171 8.80 -1.93 10.73
C ALA A 171 9.41 -3.28 10.40
N ALA A 172 10.75 -3.40 10.42
CA ALA A 172 11.47 -4.65 10.15
C ALA A 172 11.14 -5.78 11.15
N ILE A 173 10.54 -5.47 12.30
CA ILE A 173 10.06 -6.47 13.26
C ILE A 173 8.78 -7.15 12.75
N TYR A 174 7.93 -6.41 12.05
CA TYR A 174 6.57 -6.83 11.71
C TYR A 174 6.37 -7.16 10.24
N THR A 175 7.10 -6.49 9.34
CA THR A 175 7.01 -6.73 7.90
C THR A 175 8.38 -6.65 7.25
N ASP A 176 8.62 -7.56 6.32
CA ASP A 176 9.73 -7.51 5.37
C ASP A 176 9.31 -6.87 4.03
N ARG A 177 8.15 -6.21 3.98
CA ARG A 177 7.56 -5.63 2.77
C ARG A 177 7.46 -4.11 2.89
N LEU A 178 8.60 -3.47 3.09
CA LEU A 178 8.72 -2.02 3.12
C LEU A 178 8.90 -1.47 1.71
N LEU A 179 8.02 -0.56 1.32
CA LEU A 179 8.07 0.22 0.09
C LEU A 179 8.29 1.69 0.46
N GLU A 180 9.38 2.28 -0.01
CA GLU A 180 9.72 3.66 0.31
C GLU A 180 9.55 4.54 -0.92
N LEU A 181 8.76 5.62 -0.77
CA LEU A 181 8.53 6.64 -1.78
C LEU A 181 9.50 7.78 -1.58
N LYS A 182 10.48 7.89 -2.48
CA LYS A 182 11.47 8.97 -2.46
C LYS A 182 11.22 9.90 -3.64
N LYS A 183 10.75 11.12 -3.35
CA LYS A 183 10.57 12.12 -4.39
C LYS A 183 11.93 12.57 -4.91
N ILE A 184 12.02 12.69 -6.22
CA ILE A 184 13.16 13.25 -6.92
C ILE A 184 12.70 14.45 -7.74
N HIS A 185 13.64 15.10 -8.41
CA HIS A 185 13.36 16.28 -9.22
C HIS A 185 12.40 15.96 -10.39
N ASN A 186 11.67 16.98 -10.87
CA ASN A 186 10.82 16.92 -12.07
C ASN A 186 9.67 15.90 -12.03
N ASN A 187 8.85 15.93 -10.97
CA ASN A 187 7.64 15.09 -10.83
C ASN A 187 7.90 13.58 -10.86
N LYS A 188 9.13 13.16 -10.58
CA LYS A 188 9.48 11.75 -10.50
C LYS A 188 9.57 11.30 -9.06
N VAL A 189 9.19 10.06 -8.79
CA VAL A 189 9.28 9.42 -7.49
C VAL A 189 9.87 8.03 -7.68
N GLU A 190 10.93 7.74 -6.94
CA GLU A 190 11.53 6.42 -6.87
C GLU A 190 10.81 5.58 -5.81
N ILE A 191 10.50 4.33 -6.14
CA ILE A 191 10.02 3.35 -5.19
C ILE A 191 11.16 2.39 -4.88
N TYR A 192 11.52 2.33 -3.60
CA TYR A 192 12.49 1.37 -3.10
C TYR A 192 11.78 0.26 -2.34
N ARG A 193 12.03 -0.99 -2.69
CA ARG A 193 11.61 -2.15 -1.90
C ARG A 193 12.76 -2.62 -1.05
N ASN A 194 12.63 -2.56 0.28
CA ASN A 194 13.67 -2.94 1.22
C ASN A 194 15.04 -2.32 0.88
N GLY A 195 15.05 -1.03 0.54
CA GLY A 195 16.26 -0.29 0.17
C GLY A 195 16.77 -0.50 -1.27
N LYS A 196 16.14 -1.34 -2.09
CA LYS A 196 16.50 -1.53 -3.51
C LYS A 196 15.50 -0.82 -4.41
N LEU A 197 15.99 0.00 -5.34
CA LEU A 197 15.14 0.65 -6.35
C LEU A 197 14.41 -0.44 -7.16
N CYS A 198 13.08 -0.38 -7.19
CA CYS A 198 12.25 -1.32 -7.93
C CYS A 198 11.47 -0.65 -9.06
N CYS A 199 10.98 0.56 -8.83
CA CYS A 199 10.17 1.28 -9.81
C CYS A 199 10.49 2.77 -9.80
N LEU A 200 10.28 3.39 -10.96
CA LEU A 200 10.23 4.83 -11.12
C LEU A 200 8.79 5.23 -11.49
N ILE A 201 8.22 6.14 -10.72
CA ILE A 201 6.95 6.78 -11.02
C ILE A 201 7.21 8.15 -11.64
N THR A 202 6.57 8.43 -12.77
CA THR A 202 6.49 9.79 -13.33
C THR A 202 5.06 10.29 -13.19
N VAL A 203 4.88 11.38 -12.45
CA VAL A 203 3.60 12.08 -12.32
C VAL A 203 3.50 13.12 -13.43
N ASP A 204 2.42 13.08 -14.20
CA ASP A 204 2.22 14.05 -15.27
C ASP A 204 2.11 15.48 -14.72
N SER A 205 2.59 16.44 -15.50
CA SER A 205 2.51 17.88 -15.25
C SER A 205 1.09 18.37 -14.95
N ASP A 206 0.07 17.76 -15.55
CA ASP A 206 -1.34 18.05 -15.30
C ASP A 206 -1.89 17.41 -14.01
N LYS A 207 -1.06 16.68 -13.25
CA LYS A 207 -1.38 16.00 -11.98
C LYS A 207 -2.68 15.21 -11.99
N ARG A 208 -2.95 14.47 -13.07
CA ARG A 208 -4.13 13.58 -13.16
C ARG A 208 -3.76 12.11 -13.30
N ILE A 209 -2.54 11.86 -13.77
CA ILE A 209 -2.09 10.54 -14.17
C ILE A 209 -0.65 10.32 -13.70
N PHE A 210 -0.32 9.08 -13.36
CA PHE A 210 1.06 8.64 -13.17
C PHE A 210 1.40 7.41 -14.03
N GLN A 211 2.67 7.28 -14.39
CA GLN A 211 3.24 6.16 -15.13
C GLN A 211 4.26 5.43 -14.27
N ILE A 212 4.28 4.10 -14.35
CA ILE A 212 5.26 3.26 -13.65
C ILE A 212 6.21 2.65 -14.68
N GLN A 213 7.50 2.77 -14.42
CA GLN A 213 8.56 2.09 -15.14
C GLN A 213 9.33 1.19 -14.18
N GLN A 214 9.35 -0.12 -14.44
CA GLN A 214 10.20 -1.05 -13.68
C GLN A 214 11.67 -0.82 -14.02
N THR A 215 12.54 -0.84 -13.01
CA THR A 215 13.98 -0.90 -13.24
C THR A 215 14.39 -2.35 -13.38
N GLN A 216 14.93 -2.74 -14.55
CA GLN A 216 15.46 -4.10 -14.76
C GLN A 216 16.48 -4.42 -13.67
N GLN A 217 16.17 -5.40 -12.82
CA GLN A 217 17.21 -6.05 -12.04
C GLN A 217 18.13 -6.76 -13.03
N GLN A 218 19.37 -6.29 -13.16
CA GLN A 218 20.39 -7.05 -13.86
C GLN A 218 20.53 -8.38 -13.13
N HIS A 219 20.00 -9.46 -13.71
CA HIS A 219 20.46 -10.80 -13.40
C HIS A 219 21.94 -10.83 -13.78
N ILE A 220 22.81 -10.68 -12.78
CA ILE A 220 24.23 -11.03 -12.94
C ILE A 220 24.24 -12.54 -13.13
N ASN A 221 24.24 -12.98 -14.38
CA ASN A 221 24.61 -14.35 -14.74
C ASN A 221 26.07 -14.53 -14.30
N LEU A 222 26.28 -15.09 -13.11
CA LEU A 222 27.57 -15.67 -12.76
C LEU A 222 27.84 -16.80 -13.77
N PRO A 223 28.96 -16.76 -14.51
CA PRO A 223 29.29 -17.86 -15.41
C PRO A 223 29.48 -19.13 -14.57
N THR A 224 28.64 -20.13 -14.83
CA THR A 224 28.86 -21.50 -14.41
C THR A 224 30.26 -21.91 -14.85
N GLN A 225 31.16 -22.11 -13.87
CA GLN A 225 32.40 -22.82 -14.12
C GLN A 225 32.03 -24.26 -14.48
N SER A 226 32.13 -24.58 -15.76
CA SER A 226 32.19 -25.95 -16.25
C SER A 226 33.43 -26.62 -15.67
N GLN A 227 33.22 -27.69 -14.90
CA GLN A 227 34.23 -28.67 -14.53
C GLN A 227 34.65 -29.49 -15.75
#